data_AF-A7SGF9-F1
#
_entry.id   AF-A7SGF9-F1
#
_cell.length_a   1.000
_cell.length_b   1.000
_cell.length_c   1.000
_cell.angle_alpha   90.00
_cell.angle_beta   90.00
_cell.angle_gamma   90.00
#
_symmetry.space_group_name_H-M   'P 1'
#
loop_
_entity.id
_entity.type
_entity.pdbx_description
1 polymer ?
#
loop_
_entity_poly.entity_id
_entity_poly.type
_entity_poly.pdbx_seq_one_letter_code
_entity_poly.pdbx_strand_id
1 'polypeptide(L)'
;MSSQVKTRLFIGGLYHEIKERDISERLKNFGSVSSVEIHRKDGFFFITGFPGKTFAYVDISAPEASIRKCISVLTNTNWKGSQIKVQQAKESFLSRLEKERKAATSSKTTSKSLTSPALSEELVEPIKHAVPGSQVPGKKDWVVGKFGRALPILRMRQRGSAKIARFDPSKTVHNLKKFREEVTEEASCEQLTWDLRDENQASSKE
;
A
#
# COMPACT_ATOMS: atom_id res chain seq x y z
N MET A 1 -13.73 -36.32 -11.75
CA MET A 1 -12.34 -35.87 -11.58
C MET A 1 -12.34 -34.63 -10.69
N SER A 2 -11.69 -34.68 -9.53
CA SER A 2 -11.68 -33.55 -8.60
C SER A 2 -10.67 -32.51 -9.07
N SER A 3 -11.13 -31.41 -9.67
CA SER A 3 -10.27 -30.28 -10.04
C SER A 3 -9.65 -29.67 -8.77
N GLN A 4 -8.32 -29.72 -8.66
CA GLN A 4 -7.61 -29.06 -7.57
C GLN A 4 -7.48 -27.57 -7.90
N VAL A 5 -7.78 -26.71 -6.93
CA VAL A 5 -7.67 -25.26 -7.05
C VAL A 5 -6.54 -24.79 -6.14
N LYS A 6 -5.58 -24.04 -6.70
CA LYS A 6 -4.53 -23.40 -5.91
C LYS A 6 -5.07 -22.11 -5.31
N THR A 7 -5.15 -22.05 -3.98
CA THR A 7 -5.71 -20.91 -3.25
C THR A 7 -4.75 -20.45 -2.16
N ARG A 8 -4.62 -19.13 -1.97
CA ARG A 8 -3.88 -18.55 -0.86
C ARG A 8 -4.82 -18.32 0.33
N LEU A 9 -4.42 -18.79 1.49
CA LEU A 9 -5.12 -18.63 2.76
C LEU A 9 -4.36 -17.66 3.66
N PHE A 10 -5.10 -16.81 4.36
CA PHE A 10 -4.63 -15.98 5.45
C PHE A 10 -5.01 -16.65 6.76
N ILE A 11 -4.04 -16.80 7.67
CA ILE A 11 -4.23 -17.36 9.00
C ILE A 11 -3.80 -16.30 10.01
N GLY A 12 -4.78 -15.71 10.70
CA GLY A 12 -4.56 -14.74 11.77
C GLY A 12 -4.71 -15.36 13.15
N GLY A 13 -4.17 -14.70 14.17
CA GLY A 13 -4.31 -15.14 15.56
C GLY A 13 -3.40 -16.33 15.91
N LEU A 14 -2.25 -16.44 15.24
CA LEU A 14 -1.27 -17.47 15.53
C LEU A 14 -0.49 -17.16 16.81
N TYR A 15 0.01 -18.21 17.46
CA TYR A 15 0.94 -18.12 18.57
C TYR A 15 2.30 -17.58 18.10
N HIS A 16 2.99 -16.81 18.96
CA HIS A 16 4.20 -16.07 18.60
C HIS A 16 5.39 -16.97 18.19
N GLU A 17 5.53 -18.15 18.81
CA GLU A 17 6.61 -19.10 18.50
C GLU A 17 6.20 -20.20 17.51
N ILE A 18 5.10 -20.00 16.77
CA ILE A 18 4.63 -21.03 15.84
C ILE A 18 5.64 -21.26 14.70
N LYS A 19 5.84 -22.53 14.35
CA LYS A 19 6.75 -22.95 13.27
C LYS A 19 5.96 -23.34 12.03
N GLU A 20 6.60 -23.26 10.87
CA GLU A 20 6.01 -23.66 9.59
C GLU A 20 5.56 -25.12 9.57
N ARG A 21 6.27 -25.99 10.30
CA ARG A 21 5.93 -27.42 10.45
C ARG A 21 4.56 -27.62 11.10
N ASP A 22 4.26 -26.84 12.13
CA ASP A 22 2.97 -26.93 12.83
C ASP A 22 1.81 -26.56 11.90
N ILE A 23 2.02 -25.53 11.06
CA ILE A 23 1.03 -25.03 10.10
C ILE A 23 0.83 -26.04 8.96
N SER A 24 1.91 -26.63 8.46
CA SER A 24 1.84 -27.61 7.38
C SER A 24 1.16 -28.90 7.83
N GLU A 25 1.43 -29.41 9.03
CA GLU A 25 0.77 -30.60 9.59
C GLU A 25 -0.74 -30.41 9.72
N ARG A 26 -1.18 -29.26 10.22
CA ARG A 26 -2.61 -28.98 10.40
C ARG A 26 -3.35 -28.85 9.08
N LEU A 27 -2.71 -28.22 8.09
CA LEU A 27 -3.30 -27.99 6.77
C LEU A 27 -3.21 -29.22 5.85
N LYS A 28 -2.27 -30.14 6.11
CA LYS A 28 -2.13 -31.42 5.39
C LYS A 28 -3.41 -32.27 5.42
N ASN A 29 -4.21 -32.16 6.49
CA ASN A 29 -5.49 -32.84 6.60
C ASN A 29 -6.53 -32.38 5.56
N PHE A 30 -6.40 -31.16 5.04
CA PHE A 30 -7.33 -30.57 4.09
C PHE A 30 -6.80 -30.55 2.65
N GLY A 31 -5.48 -30.58 2.45
CA GLY A 31 -4.86 -30.59 1.14
C GLY A 31 -3.34 -30.47 1.16
N SER A 32 -2.75 -30.31 -0.01
CA SER A 32 -1.30 -30.19 -0.17
C SER A 32 -0.85 -28.74 -0.03
N VAL A 33 -0.03 -28.45 0.98
CA VAL A 33 0.55 -27.13 1.23
C VAL A 33 1.77 -26.91 0.33
N SER A 34 1.82 -25.81 -0.42
CA SER A 34 2.96 -25.48 -1.29
C SER A 34 3.95 -24.50 -0.68
N SER A 35 3.49 -23.47 0.03
CA SER A 35 4.35 -22.46 0.66
C SER A 35 3.69 -21.90 1.91
N VAL A 36 4.49 -21.61 2.94
CA VAL A 36 4.05 -21.02 4.21
C VAL A 36 4.93 -19.80 4.49
N GLU A 37 4.33 -18.62 4.59
CA GLU A 37 5.00 -17.36 4.90
C GLU A 37 4.49 -16.84 6.25
N ILE A 38 5.30 -16.91 7.29
CA ILE A 38 4.96 -16.40 8.62
C ILE A 38 5.46 -14.96 8.76
N HIS A 39 4.56 -14.06 9.13
CA HIS A 39 4.87 -12.67 9.41
C HIS A 39 4.64 -12.39 10.89
N ARG A 40 5.69 -11.93 11.56
CA ARG A 40 5.64 -11.48 12.95
C ARG A 40 5.76 -9.96 12.95
N LYS A 41 5.00 -9.32 13.85
CA LYS A 41 5.06 -7.87 14.05
C LYS A 41 5.70 -7.60 15.40
N ASP A 42 7.02 -7.70 15.43
CA ASP A 42 7.82 -7.70 16.67
C ASP A 42 7.90 -6.30 17.30
N GLY A 43 7.77 -5.24 16.50
CA GLY A 43 7.80 -3.84 16.96
C GLY A 43 6.65 -3.43 17.91
N PHE A 44 5.63 -4.27 18.11
CA PHE A 44 4.53 -3.98 19.05
C PHE A 44 4.81 -4.45 20.48
N PHE A 45 5.75 -5.38 20.66
CA PHE A 45 6.09 -5.97 21.96
C PHE A 45 6.71 -4.94 22.91
N PHE A 46 7.65 -4.13 22.41
CA PHE A 46 8.35 -3.12 23.21
C PHE A 46 7.43 -1.95 23.64
N ILE A 47 6.37 -1.65 22.88
CA ILE A 47 5.52 -0.48 23.09
C ILE A 47 4.30 -0.78 23.97
N THR A 48 3.77 -2.00 23.92
CA THR A 48 2.48 -2.32 24.57
C THR A 48 2.51 -3.50 25.54
N GLY A 49 3.63 -4.23 25.62
CA GLY A 49 3.76 -5.38 26.52
C GLY A 49 2.94 -6.62 26.12
N PHE A 50 2.25 -6.59 24.98
CA PHE A 50 1.56 -7.75 24.42
C PHE A 50 2.41 -8.41 23.34
N PRO A 51 2.48 -9.77 23.30
CA PRO A 51 3.14 -10.47 22.20
C PRO A 51 2.54 -10.01 20.87
N GLY A 52 3.41 -9.65 19.94
CA GLY A 52 3.02 -9.14 18.63
C GLY A 52 2.03 -10.08 17.94
N LYS A 53 1.06 -9.52 17.22
CA LYS A 53 0.09 -10.32 16.46
C LYS A 53 0.82 -11.06 15.33
N THR A 54 0.92 -12.38 15.43
CA THR A 54 1.48 -13.24 14.38
C THR A 54 0.40 -13.65 13.39
N PHE A 55 0.73 -13.58 12.10
CA PHE A 55 -0.12 -14.06 11.02
C PHE A 55 0.70 -14.81 9.99
N ALA A 56 0.07 -15.70 9.24
CA ALA A 56 0.72 -16.44 8.17
C ALA A 56 -0.11 -16.42 6.89
N TYR A 57 0.58 -16.48 5.77
CA TYR A 57 -0.02 -16.79 4.49
C TYR A 57 0.38 -18.20 4.07
N VAL A 58 -0.58 -18.95 3.55
CA VAL A 58 -0.34 -20.31 3.10
C VAL A 58 -0.94 -20.53 1.72
N ASP A 59 -0.13 -21.01 0.79
CA ASP A 59 -0.62 -21.48 -0.50
C ASP A 59 -0.96 -22.97 -0.39
N ILE A 60 -2.22 -23.33 -0.68
CA ILE A 60 -2.72 -24.70 -0.64
C ILE A 60 -3.31 -25.12 -2.00
N SER A 61 -3.03 -26.35 -2.42
CA SER A 61 -3.68 -27.01 -3.54
C SER A 61 -4.64 -28.07 -3.01
N ALA A 62 -5.94 -27.83 -3.17
CA ALA A 62 -6.99 -28.73 -2.72
C ALA A 62 -8.26 -28.52 -3.55
N PRO A 63 -9.23 -29.45 -3.54
CA PRO A 63 -10.53 -29.17 -4.11
C PRO A 63 -11.24 -28.06 -3.35
N GLU A 64 -12.04 -27.25 -4.05
CA GLU A 64 -12.77 -26.10 -3.48
C GLU A 64 -13.65 -26.50 -2.29
N ALA A 65 -14.23 -27.71 -2.32
CA ALA A 65 -15.00 -28.26 -1.20
C ALA A 65 -14.15 -28.44 0.08
N SER A 66 -12.91 -28.91 -0.05
CA SER A 66 -11.99 -29.06 1.09
C SER A 66 -11.48 -27.72 1.60
N ILE A 67 -11.28 -26.73 0.72
CA ILE A 67 -10.88 -25.36 1.12
C ILE A 67 -11.98 -24.71 1.95
N ARG A 68 -13.25 -24.77 1.51
CA ARG A 68 -14.39 -24.24 2.27
C ARG A 68 -14.54 -24.92 3.64
N LYS A 69 -14.35 -26.25 3.69
CA LYS A 69 -14.34 -27.01 4.95
C LYS A 69 -13.18 -26.59 5.86
N CYS A 70 -11.97 -26.42 5.31
CA CYS A 70 -10.79 -25.96 6.04
C CYS A 70 -11.05 -24.60 6.71
N ILE A 71 -11.57 -23.64 5.96
CA ILE A 71 -11.91 -22.30 6.47
C ILE A 71 -12.94 -22.41 7.60
N SER A 72 -14.01 -23.18 7.40
CA SER A 72 -15.11 -23.28 8.37
C SER A 72 -14.69 -24.01 9.65
N VAL A 73 -13.89 -25.07 9.53
CA VAL A 73 -13.45 -25.90 10.66
C VAL A 73 -12.34 -25.23 11.46
N LEU A 74 -11.39 -24.56 10.80
CA LEU A 74 -10.25 -23.96 11.50
C LEU A 74 -10.58 -22.60 12.10
N THR A 75 -11.55 -21.87 11.54
CA THR A 75 -11.94 -20.56 12.09
C THR A 75 -12.50 -20.70 13.51
N ASN A 76 -11.97 -19.90 14.43
CA ASN A 76 -12.27 -19.88 15.88
C ASN A 76 -11.83 -21.14 16.65
N THR A 77 -10.95 -21.96 16.09
CA THR A 77 -10.34 -23.05 16.86
C THR A 77 -9.26 -22.50 17.79
N ASN A 78 -9.23 -23.03 19.02
CA ASN A 78 -8.19 -22.70 19.99
C ASN A 78 -6.95 -23.53 19.65
N TRP A 79 -5.91 -22.88 19.14
CA TRP A 79 -4.63 -23.51 18.83
C TRP A 79 -3.51 -22.88 19.64
N LYS A 80 -2.82 -23.69 20.45
CA LYS A 80 -1.75 -23.23 21.37
C LYS A 80 -2.19 -22.01 22.22
N GLY A 81 -3.44 -22.04 22.69
CA GLY A 81 -4.02 -20.98 23.53
C GLY A 81 -4.51 -19.73 22.78
N SER A 82 -4.39 -19.67 21.46
CA SER A 82 -4.87 -18.54 20.64
C SER A 82 -5.98 -18.97 19.68
N GLN A 83 -6.97 -18.10 19.48
CA GLN A 83 -8.03 -18.33 18.51
C GLN A 83 -7.53 -18.00 17.11
N ILE A 84 -7.48 -19.01 16.24
CA ILE A 84 -7.07 -18.79 14.85
C ILE A 84 -8.25 -18.40 13.96
N LYS A 85 -7.99 -17.53 13.00
CA LYS A 85 -8.95 -17.12 11.98
C LYS A 85 -8.38 -17.40 10.61
N VAL A 86 -9.04 -18.27 9.84
CA VAL A 86 -8.63 -18.61 8.48
C VAL A 86 -9.55 -17.90 7.50
N GLN A 87 -8.98 -17.22 6.51
CA GLN A 87 -9.73 -16.58 5.43
C GLN A 87 -9.05 -16.83 4.09
N GLN A 88 -9.82 -16.82 3.01
CA GLN A 88 -9.22 -16.74 1.68
C GLN A 88 -8.51 -15.39 1.55
N ALA A 89 -7.21 -15.42 1.32
CA ALA A 89 -6.45 -14.20 1.13
C ALA A 89 -6.77 -13.62 -0.24
N LYS A 90 -6.73 -12.29 -0.35
CA LYS A 90 -6.61 -11.66 -1.67
C LYS A 90 -5.29 -12.12 -2.29
N GLU A 91 -5.31 -12.34 -3.59
CA GLU A 91 -4.10 -12.61 -4.38
C GLU A 91 -3.05 -11.54 -4.08
N SER A 92 -1.78 -11.95 -4.06
CA SER A 92 -0.72 -11.09 -3.55
C SER A 92 -0.72 -9.76 -4.33
N PHE A 93 -0.72 -8.64 -3.59
CA PHE A 93 -0.65 -7.31 -4.19
C PHE A 93 0.57 -7.19 -5.11
N LEU A 94 1.68 -7.87 -4.75
CA LEU A 94 2.89 -7.98 -5.55
C LEU A 94 2.65 -8.73 -6.86
N SER A 95 1.95 -9.87 -6.87
CA SER A 95 1.65 -10.60 -8.11
C SER A 95 0.76 -9.78 -9.04
N ARG A 96 -0.17 -8.97 -8.50
CA ARG A 96 -0.92 -7.99 -9.30
C ARG A 96 0.01 -6.92 -9.88
N LEU A 97 0.89 -6.35 -9.05
CA LEU A 97 1.83 -5.29 -9.46
C LEU A 97 2.86 -5.80 -10.49
N GLU A 98 3.34 -7.04 -10.34
CA GLU A 98 4.25 -7.70 -11.27
C GLU A 98 3.57 -8.03 -12.59
N LYS A 99 2.29 -8.46 -12.56
CA LYS A 99 1.50 -8.67 -13.77
C LYS A 99 1.27 -7.34 -14.51
N GLU A 100 1.01 -6.25 -13.80
CA GLU A 100 0.92 -4.90 -14.36
C GLU A 100 2.27 -4.43 -14.96
N ARG A 101 3.39 -4.65 -14.26
CA ARG A 101 4.75 -4.34 -14.77
C ARG A 101 5.12 -5.17 -16.00
N LYS A 102 4.83 -6.48 -16.01
CA LYS A 102 5.09 -7.38 -17.14
C LYS A 102 4.18 -7.11 -18.35
N ALA A 103 2.92 -6.75 -18.11
CA ALA A 103 2.02 -6.32 -19.19
C ALA A 103 2.46 -4.98 -19.80
N ALA A 104 3.03 -4.06 -19.01
CA ALA A 104 3.58 -2.81 -19.50
C ALA A 104 4.89 -2.99 -20.29
N THR A 105 5.65 -4.08 -20.09
CA THR A 105 6.85 -4.38 -20.89
C THR A 105 6.51 -5.15 -22.17
N SER A 106 5.48 -6.00 -22.19
CA SER A 106 5.09 -6.78 -23.38
C SER A 106 4.15 -6.03 -24.34
N SER A 107 3.43 -5.00 -23.89
CA SER A 107 2.48 -4.24 -24.73
C SER A 107 3.08 -3.01 -25.42
N LYS A 108 4.39 -2.78 -25.34
CA LYS A 108 5.07 -1.67 -26.06
C LYS A 108 5.07 -1.81 -27.59
N THR A 109 4.51 -2.87 -28.16
CA THR A 109 4.45 -3.08 -29.62
C THR A 109 3.07 -3.01 -30.25
N THR A 110 1.97 -2.71 -29.54
CA THR A 110 0.69 -2.50 -30.24
C THR A 110 -0.30 -1.61 -29.48
N SER A 111 -0.20 -0.32 -29.78
CA SER A 111 -1.29 0.66 -29.96
C SER A 111 -2.46 0.74 -28.94
N LYS A 112 -2.62 1.96 -28.41
CA LYS A 112 -3.85 2.64 -27.90
C LYS A 112 -4.20 2.50 -26.42
N SER A 113 -3.50 3.32 -25.63
CA SER A 113 -4.00 4.32 -24.65
C SER A 113 -5.37 4.08 -23.98
N LEU A 114 -5.32 3.72 -22.70
CA LEU A 114 -6.26 4.18 -21.65
C LEU A 114 -5.44 4.41 -20.37
N THR A 115 -4.94 5.63 -20.20
CA THR A 115 -4.17 6.08 -19.03
C THR A 115 -5.10 6.54 -17.90
N SER A 116 -4.98 5.89 -16.73
CA SER A 116 -5.19 6.54 -15.43
C SER A 116 -3.99 7.46 -15.13
N PRO A 117 -4.16 8.54 -14.33
CA PRO A 117 -3.36 9.76 -14.42
C PRO A 117 -2.01 9.60 -13.69
N ALA A 118 -1.06 8.94 -14.33
CA ALA A 118 0.33 9.28 -14.14
C ALA A 118 0.52 10.65 -14.77
N LEU A 119 1.01 11.60 -13.96
CA LEU A 119 1.48 12.93 -14.32
C LEU A 119 2.13 12.92 -15.71
N SER A 120 1.32 13.12 -16.74
CA SER A 120 1.83 13.45 -18.04
C SER A 120 2.33 14.87 -17.90
N GLU A 121 3.64 14.97 -18.03
CA GLU A 121 4.35 16.13 -18.56
C GLU A 121 3.85 16.40 -20.00
N GLU A 122 2.53 16.46 -20.17
CA GLU A 122 1.89 17.06 -21.31
C GLU A 122 2.07 18.55 -21.07
N LEU A 123 3.16 19.03 -21.66
CA LEU A 123 3.34 20.42 -22.06
C LEU A 123 2.02 20.90 -22.66
N VAL A 124 1.14 21.42 -21.80
CA VAL A 124 -0.02 22.20 -22.21
C VAL A 124 0.60 23.38 -22.94
N GLU A 125 0.50 23.35 -24.26
CA GLU A 125 0.98 24.44 -25.09
C GLU A 125 0.46 25.74 -24.48
N PRO A 126 1.34 26.73 -24.24
CA PRO A 126 0.90 27.99 -23.66
C PRO A 126 -0.23 28.52 -24.53
N ILE A 127 -1.38 28.80 -23.91
CA ILE A 127 -2.52 29.38 -24.62
C ILE A 127 -2.02 30.70 -25.21
N LYS A 128 -1.72 30.69 -26.51
CA LYS A 128 -1.18 31.85 -27.22
C LYS A 128 -2.20 32.98 -27.05
N HIS A 129 -1.72 34.15 -26.60
CA HIS A 129 -2.50 35.37 -26.34
C HIS A 129 -3.30 35.48 -25.02
N ALA A 130 -3.20 34.52 -24.10
CA ALA A 130 -3.91 34.65 -22.82
C ALA A 130 -3.19 35.56 -21.81
N VAL A 131 -3.88 36.61 -21.34
CA VAL A 131 -3.38 37.53 -20.31
C VAL A 131 -3.50 36.85 -18.93
N PRO A 132 -2.48 36.96 -18.05
CA PRO A 132 -2.57 36.42 -16.70
C PRO A 132 -3.86 36.88 -15.98
N GLY A 133 -4.65 35.92 -15.49
CA GLY A 133 -5.94 36.17 -14.86
C GLY A 133 -7.18 35.89 -15.73
N SER A 134 -7.03 35.61 -17.04
CA SER A 134 -8.15 35.22 -17.91
C SER A 134 -8.67 33.82 -17.56
N GLN A 135 -9.99 33.61 -17.61
CA GLN A 135 -10.59 32.29 -17.45
C GLN A 135 -10.29 31.42 -18.67
N VAL A 136 -10.00 30.13 -18.43
CA VAL A 136 -9.74 29.18 -19.52
C VAL A 136 -11.07 28.87 -20.24
N PRO A 137 -11.16 29.02 -21.57
CA PRO A 137 -12.39 28.75 -22.30
C PRO A 137 -12.82 27.29 -22.10
N GLY A 138 -14.10 27.09 -21.76
CA GLY A 138 -14.70 25.77 -21.55
C GLY A 138 -14.49 25.15 -20.16
N LYS A 139 -13.76 25.81 -19.23
CA LYS A 139 -13.55 25.28 -17.87
C LYS A 139 -13.88 26.32 -16.78
N LYS A 140 -14.97 26.07 -16.04
CA LYS A 140 -15.34 26.84 -14.84
C LYS A 140 -14.32 26.56 -13.73
N ASP A 141 -13.87 27.59 -13.04
CA ASP A 141 -12.86 27.55 -11.96
C ASP A 141 -11.42 27.27 -12.41
N TRP A 142 -11.06 27.61 -13.66
CA TRP A 142 -9.68 27.58 -14.16
C TRP A 142 -9.24 28.96 -14.65
N VAL A 143 -8.03 29.37 -14.30
CA VAL A 143 -7.45 30.68 -14.62
C VAL A 143 -6.07 30.52 -15.24
N VAL A 144 -5.74 31.37 -16.20
CA VAL A 144 -4.41 31.40 -16.82
C VAL A 144 -3.42 32.12 -15.89
N GLY A 145 -2.35 31.44 -15.50
CA GLY A 145 -1.26 32.01 -14.71
C GLY A 145 -0.28 32.84 -15.54
N LYS A 146 0.67 33.49 -14.86
CA LYS A 146 1.73 34.33 -15.47
C LYS A 146 2.49 33.67 -16.63
N PHE A 147 2.63 32.34 -16.57
CA PHE A 147 3.39 31.55 -17.54
C PHE A 147 2.50 30.92 -18.63
N GLY A 148 1.28 31.41 -18.83
CA GLY A 148 0.34 30.84 -19.82
C GLY A 148 -0.19 29.45 -19.45
N ARG A 149 0.09 28.98 -18.22
CA ARG A 149 -0.36 27.69 -17.69
C ARG A 149 -1.76 27.83 -17.09
N ALA A 150 -2.61 26.83 -17.29
CA ALA A 150 -3.90 26.76 -16.62
C ALA A 150 -3.73 26.35 -15.15
N LEU A 151 -4.23 27.18 -14.23
CA LEU A 151 -4.22 26.95 -12.79
C LEU A 151 -5.65 26.80 -12.26
N PRO A 152 -5.93 25.83 -11.37
CA PRO A 152 -7.25 25.68 -10.76
C PRO A 152 -7.48 26.72 -9.66
N ILE A 153 -8.69 27.31 -9.65
CA ILE A 153 -9.17 28.12 -8.54
C ILE A 153 -9.63 27.20 -7.43
N LEU A 154 -9.03 27.33 -6.25
CA LEU A 154 -9.37 26.51 -5.10
C LEU A 154 -10.48 27.15 -4.27
N ARG A 155 -11.41 26.35 -3.76
CA ARG A 155 -12.44 26.79 -2.80
C ARG A 155 -12.19 26.06 -1.50
N MET A 156 -11.68 26.77 -0.49
CA MET A 156 -11.32 26.18 0.80
C MET A 156 -12.06 26.83 1.94
N ARG A 157 -12.44 26.05 2.95
CA ARG A 157 -13.05 26.54 4.18
C ARG A 157 -11.99 27.24 5.03
N GLN A 158 -12.29 28.44 5.53
CA GLN A 158 -11.39 29.14 6.43
C GLN A 158 -11.33 28.42 7.79
N ARG A 159 -10.14 28.33 8.39
CA ARG A 159 -9.96 27.75 9.73
C ARG A 159 -10.80 28.54 10.75
N GLY A 160 -11.71 27.86 11.44
CA GLY A 160 -12.57 28.45 12.46
C GLY A 160 -13.85 29.13 11.95
N SER A 161 -14.11 29.18 10.64
CA SER A 161 -15.36 29.73 10.10
C SER A 161 -16.07 28.76 9.14
N ALA A 162 -17.37 28.90 8.97
CA ALA A 162 -18.15 28.16 7.97
C ALA A 162 -18.03 28.78 6.56
N LYS A 163 -17.28 29.88 6.40
CA LYS A 163 -17.15 30.60 5.12
C LYS A 163 -16.18 29.87 4.19
N ILE A 164 -16.58 29.70 2.93
CA ILE A 164 -15.75 29.13 1.87
C ILE A 164 -15.06 30.28 1.15
N ALA A 165 -13.73 30.37 1.26
CA ALA A 165 -12.92 31.35 0.57
C ALA A 165 -12.51 30.84 -0.82
N ARG A 166 -12.61 31.70 -1.83
CA ARG A 166 -12.11 31.47 -3.19
C ARG A 166 -10.65 31.90 -3.25
N PHE A 167 -9.76 30.96 -3.53
CA PHE A 167 -8.33 31.17 -3.64
C PHE A 167 -7.91 31.07 -5.11
N ASP A 168 -7.46 32.20 -5.64
CA ASP A 168 -6.98 32.31 -7.02
C ASP A 168 -5.45 32.40 -7.02
N PRO A 169 -4.75 31.32 -7.45
CA PRO A 169 -3.29 31.29 -7.43
C PRO A 169 -2.66 32.31 -8.39
N SER A 170 -3.40 32.85 -9.37
CA SER A 170 -2.91 33.91 -10.25
C SER A 170 -2.77 35.27 -9.53
N LYS A 171 -3.52 35.48 -8.45
CA LYS A 171 -3.56 36.74 -7.69
C LYS A 171 -2.69 36.72 -6.44
N THR A 172 -2.30 35.55 -5.97
CA THR A 172 -1.49 35.37 -4.76
C THR A 172 -0.02 35.13 -5.09
N VAL A 173 0.64 36.13 -5.66
CA VAL A 173 2.04 36.04 -6.10
C VAL A 173 3.07 36.42 -5.03
N HIS A 174 2.65 36.81 -3.82
CA HIS A 174 3.55 37.26 -2.74
C HIS A 174 3.29 36.65 -1.35
N ASN A 175 2.48 35.60 -1.24
CA ASN A 175 2.07 35.03 0.06
C ASN A 175 2.89 33.81 0.50
N LEU A 176 4.14 33.71 0.04
CA LEU A 176 5.07 32.67 0.50
C LEU A 176 5.48 32.99 1.94
N LYS A 177 4.71 32.50 2.90
CA LYS A 177 5.13 32.52 4.31
C LYS A 177 6.16 31.41 4.49
N LYS A 178 7.44 31.78 4.42
CA LYS A 178 8.53 30.89 4.86
C LYS A 178 8.27 30.57 6.32
N PHE A 179 7.91 29.32 6.62
CA PHE A 179 7.98 28.84 7.98
C PHE A 179 9.46 28.84 8.33
N ARG A 180 9.80 29.52 9.43
CA ARG A 180 11.15 29.44 9.98
C ARG A 180 11.29 27.99 10.42
N GLU A 181 12.03 27.19 9.65
CA GLU A 181 12.58 25.96 10.17
C GLU A 181 13.42 26.40 11.37
N GLU A 182 12.98 26.05 12.57
CA GLU A 182 13.92 25.99 13.69
C GLU A 182 15.01 25.05 13.20
N VAL A 183 16.22 25.61 13.07
CA VAL A 183 17.42 24.88 12.68
C VAL A 183 17.67 23.85 13.78
N THR A 184 17.01 22.70 13.69
CA THR A 184 17.60 21.47 14.19
C THR A 184 18.82 21.27 13.31
N GLU A 185 19.97 21.48 13.94
CA GLU A 185 21.33 21.23 13.47
C GLU A 185 21.35 20.28 12.27
N GLU A 186 22.01 20.72 11.20
CA GLU A 186 22.23 19.98 9.95
C GLU A 186 22.65 18.54 10.26
N ALA A 187 21.67 17.65 10.36
CA ALA A 187 21.93 16.23 10.46
C ALA A 187 22.57 15.86 9.13
N SER A 188 23.87 15.57 9.18
CA SER A 188 24.64 15.10 8.01
C SER A 188 23.83 14.03 7.30
N CYS A 189 23.79 14.05 5.96
CA CYS A 189 23.05 13.06 5.16
C CYS A 189 23.43 11.61 5.52
N GLU A 190 24.60 11.41 6.14
CA GLU A 190 25.08 10.14 6.69
C GLU A 190 24.23 9.60 7.86
N GLN A 191 23.50 10.46 8.57
CA GLN A 191 22.60 10.09 9.68
C GLN A 191 21.19 9.71 9.21
N LEU A 192 20.90 9.87 7.92
CA LEU A 192 19.62 9.49 7.29
C LEU A 192 19.69 8.07 6.69
N THR A 193 20.52 7.18 7.24
CA THR A 193 20.50 5.77 6.87
C THR A 193 19.40 5.03 7.61
N TRP A 194 18.51 4.42 6.84
CA TRP A 194 17.55 3.45 7.37
C TRP A 194 18.32 2.17 7.73
N ASP A 195 18.59 1.95 9.01
CA ASP A 195 19.08 0.66 9.49
C ASP A 195 17.96 -0.37 9.41
N LEU A 196 17.91 -1.11 8.29
CA LEU A 196 17.29 -2.42 8.26
C LEU A 196 18.20 -3.35 9.06
N ARG A 197 17.98 -3.41 10.37
CA ARG A 197 18.63 -4.39 11.24
C ARG A 197 18.25 -5.79 10.74
N ASP A 198 19.16 -6.43 10.02
CA ASP A 198 19.11 -7.85 9.75
C ASP A 198 19.29 -8.58 11.08
N GLU A 199 18.19 -9.09 11.66
CA GLU A 199 18.19 -9.97 12.83
C GLU A 199 18.74 -11.38 12.49
N ASN A 200 19.92 -11.46 11.87
CA ASN A 200 20.54 -12.71 11.44
C ASN A 200 22.00 -12.86 11.92
N GLN A 201 22.32 -12.34 13.10
CA GLN A 201 23.51 -12.75 13.86
C GLN A 201 23.22 -12.82 15.37
N ALA A 202 22.48 -13.85 15.77
CA ALA A 202 22.42 -14.29 17.16
C ALA A 202 22.52 -15.82 17.22
N SER A 203 23.68 -16.36 16.83
CA SER A 203 24.11 -17.70 17.26
C SER A 203 25.62 -17.86 17.04
N SER A 204 26.43 -17.42 18.00
CA SER A 204 27.78 -17.94 18.28
C SER A 204 28.30 -17.30 19.57
N LYS A 205 28.63 -18.15 20.56
CA LYS A 205 29.09 -17.87 21.95
C LYS A 205 27.90 -17.74 22.92
N GLU A 206 27.70 -18.60 23.91
CA GLU A 206 28.56 -19.59 24.61
C GLU A 206 27.87 -20.96 24.75
#